data_AF-A0A261Q0P7-F1
#
_entry.id   AF-A0A261Q0P7-F1
#
_cell.length_a   1.000
_cell.length_b   1.000
_cell.length_c   1.000
_cell.angle_alpha   90.00
_cell.angle_beta   90.00
_cell.angle_gamma   90.00
#
_symmetry.space_group_name_H-M   'P 1'
#
loop_
_entity.id
_entity.type
_entity.pdbx_description
1 polymer ?
#
loop_
_entity_poly.entity_id
_entity_poly.type
_entity_poly.pdbx_seq_one_letter_code
_entity_poly.pdbx_strand_id
1 'polypeptide(L)'
;MKIVAIVLLLISAFLSIKHGWDAFQPANAEQAKMLSALGLSKTIMPYMGVWSIAVGVLLFFPQTFFVANVLNAVTIVLIMALSLRAGNSNIALMEIPFLALPLLLIWLKYPFKG
;
A
#
# COMPACT_ATOMS: atom_id res chain seq x y z
N MET A 1 15.24 18.28 -3.14
CA MET A 1 14.81 16.99 -2.53
C MET A 1 13.52 17.12 -1.72
N LYS A 2 13.34 18.16 -0.88
CA LYS A 2 12.11 18.33 -0.07
C LYS A 2 10.81 18.33 -0.91
N ILE A 3 10.78 19.06 -2.04
CA ILE A 3 9.59 19.09 -2.93
C ILE A 3 9.24 17.70 -3.45
N VAL A 4 10.24 16.93 -3.92
CA VAL A 4 10.02 15.55 -4.41
C VAL A 4 9.49 14.65 -3.31
N ALA A 5 10.05 14.73 -2.09
CA ALA A 5 9.58 13.96 -0.96
C ALA A 5 8.16 14.34 -0.51
N ILE A 6 7.79 15.64 -0.57
CA ILE A 6 6.42 16.09 -0.30
C ILE A 6 5.45 15.54 -1.33
N VAL A 7 5.78 15.64 -2.62
CA VAL A 7 4.95 15.11 -3.71
C VAL A 7 4.76 13.60 -3.57
N LEU A 8 5.83 12.85 -3.32
CA LEU A 8 5.76 11.40 -3.11
C LEU A 8 4.95 11.04 -1.85
N LEU A 9 5.07 11.81 -0.78
CA LEU A 9 4.28 11.60 0.45
C LEU A 9 2.79 11.81 0.17
N LEU A 10 2.43 12.89 -0.52
CA LEU A 10 1.04 13.19 -0.88
C LEU A 10 0.46 12.11 -1.80
N ILE A 11 1.22 11.67 -2.81
CA ILE A 11 0.82 10.57 -3.69
C ILE A 11 0.63 9.28 -2.88
N SER A 12 1.59 8.94 -2.01
CA SER A 12 1.51 7.72 -1.17
C SER A 12 0.31 7.76 -0.24
N ALA A 13 0.06 8.89 0.42
CA ALA A 13 -1.08 9.06 1.30
C ALA A 13 -2.41 8.98 0.54
N PHE A 14 -2.49 9.66 -0.62
CA PHE A 14 -3.67 9.60 -1.48
C PHE A 14 -3.97 8.20 -1.97
N LEU A 15 -2.97 7.47 -2.48
CA LEU A 15 -3.12 6.09 -2.93
C LEU A 15 -3.55 5.17 -1.78
N SER A 16 -2.95 5.32 -0.60
CA SER A 16 -3.31 4.51 0.58
C SER A 16 -4.75 4.74 1.01
N ILE A 17 -5.21 6.00 1.03
CA ILE A 17 -6.60 6.34 1.36
C ILE A 17 -7.55 5.84 0.26
N LYS A 18 -7.17 6.00 -1.01
CA LYS A 18 -7.95 5.54 -2.17
C LYS A 18 -8.13 4.03 -2.17
N HIS A 19 -7.06 3.25 -2.04
CA HIS A 19 -7.12 1.79 -1.93
C HIS A 19 -7.94 1.37 -0.72
N GLY A 20 -7.82 2.11 0.38
CA GLY A 20 -8.61 1.91 1.57
C GLY A 20 -10.11 2.08 1.33
N TRP A 21 -10.49 3.16 0.66
CA TRP A 21 -11.88 3.47 0.31
C TRP A 21 -12.46 2.47 -0.69
N ASP A 22 -11.68 2.11 -1.72
CA ASP A 22 -12.09 1.17 -2.75
C ASP A 22 -12.35 -0.24 -2.14
N ALA A 23 -11.71 -0.59 -1.03
CA ALA A 23 -11.95 -1.85 -0.31
C ALA A 23 -13.29 -1.92 0.45
N PHE A 24 -13.95 -0.78 0.69
CA PHE A 24 -15.31 -0.74 1.26
C PHE A 24 -16.41 -0.79 0.20
N GLN A 25 -16.04 -0.66 -1.08
CA GLN A 25 -16.99 -0.76 -2.18
C GLN A 25 -17.25 -2.23 -2.56
N PRO A 26 -18.37 -2.53 -3.23
CA PRO A 26 -18.61 -3.87 -3.75
C PRO A 26 -17.47 -4.28 -4.68
N ALA A 27 -16.77 -5.35 -4.33
CA ALA A 27 -15.65 -5.83 -5.12
C ALA A 27 -16.09 -6.13 -6.55
N ASN A 28 -15.40 -5.53 -7.51
CA ASN A 28 -15.61 -5.85 -8.91
C ASN A 28 -15.17 -7.30 -9.20
N ALA A 29 -15.57 -7.84 -10.36
CA ALA A 29 -15.28 -9.23 -10.72
C ALA A 29 -13.77 -9.55 -10.72
N GLU A 30 -12.94 -8.56 -11.04
CA GLU A 30 -11.49 -8.68 -11.08
C GLU A 30 -10.86 -8.77 -9.68
N GLN A 31 -11.25 -7.90 -8.75
CA GLN A 31 -10.83 -7.95 -7.34
C GLN A 31 -11.28 -9.24 -6.67
N ALA A 32 -12.52 -9.68 -6.93
CA ALA A 32 -13.01 -10.95 -6.39
C ALA A 32 -12.22 -12.16 -6.93
N LYS A 33 -11.85 -12.14 -8.22
CA LYS A 33 -11.01 -13.16 -8.83
C LYS A 33 -9.59 -13.14 -8.25
N MET A 34 -9.03 -11.95 -8.02
CA MET A 34 -7.73 -11.78 -7.39
C MET A 34 -7.73 -12.32 -5.95
N LEU A 35 -8.68 -11.91 -5.11
CA LEU A 35 -8.79 -12.42 -3.74
C LEU A 35 -8.89 -13.95 -3.71
N SER A 36 -9.73 -14.52 -4.59
CA SER A 36 -9.90 -15.96 -4.70
C SER A 36 -8.60 -16.65 -5.13
N ALA A 37 -7.87 -16.07 -6.09
CA ALA A 37 -6.56 -16.58 -6.53
C ALA A 37 -5.53 -16.55 -5.39
N LEU A 38 -5.57 -15.53 -4.54
CA LEU A 38 -4.68 -15.39 -3.38
C LEU A 38 -5.09 -16.26 -2.17
N GLY A 39 -6.17 -17.03 -2.28
CA GLY A 39 -6.73 -17.82 -1.17
C GLY A 39 -7.34 -16.97 -0.05
N LEU A 40 -7.69 -15.72 -0.35
CA LEU A 40 -8.24 -14.76 0.60
C LEU A 40 -9.76 -14.66 0.46
N SER A 41 -10.46 -14.65 1.60
CA SER A 41 -11.90 -14.40 1.63
C SER A 41 -12.22 -12.92 1.41
N LYS A 42 -13.37 -12.62 0.78
CA LYS A 42 -13.90 -11.25 0.65
C LYS A 42 -14.02 -10.52 1.99
N THR A 43 -14.15 -11.26 3.09
CA THR A 43 -14.20 -10.70 4.45
C THR A 43 -12.92 -9.96 4.85
N ILE A 44 -11.77 -10.18 4.17
CA ILE A 44 -10.52 -9.48 4.48
C ILE A 44 -10.49 -8.04 3.94
N MET A 45 -11.30 -7.72 2.92
CA MET A 45 -11.24 -6.42 2.24
C MET A 45 -11.48 -5.23 3.18
N PRO A 46 -12.52 -5.22 4.05
CA PRO A 46 -12.70 -4.12 4.98
C PRO A 46 -11.52 -3.94 5.95
N TYR A 47 -10.87 -5.02 6.39
CA TYR A 47 -9.69 -4.94 7.26
C TYR A 47 -8.48 -4.34 6.54
N MET A 48 -8.24 -4.77 5.30
CA MET A 48 -7.22 -4.16 4.43
C MET A 48 -7.55 -2.69 4.14
N GLY A 49 -8.84 -2.36 4.04
CA GLY A 49 -9.35 -1.00 3.87
C GLY A 49 -8.98 -0.09 5.04
N VAL A 50 -9.34 -0.49 6.26
CA VAL A 50 -8.98 0.22 7.50
C VAL A 50 -7.45 0.35 7.62
N TRP A 51 -6.73 -0.75 7.35
CA TRP A 51 -5.26 -0.77 7.40
C TRP A 51 -4.63 0.26 6.46
N SER A 52 -5.09 0.29 5.20
CA SER A 52 -4.57 1.20 4.18
C SER A 52 -4.84 2.67 4.53
N ILE A 53 -6.04 2.99 5.03
CA ILE A 53 -6.37 4.35 5.51
C ILE A 53 -5.49 4.71 6.70
N ALA A 54 -5.33 3.81 7.67
CA ALA A 54 -4.51 4.05 8.86
C ALA A 54 -3.05 4.34 8.47
N VAL A 55 -2.46 3.53 7.60
CA VAL A 55 -1.10 3.76 7.07
C VAL A 55 -1.01 5.11 6.36
N GLY A 56 -1.99 5.44 5.51
CA GLY A 56 -2.06 6.73 4.82
C GLY A 56 -2.07 7.93 5.76
N VAL A 57 -2.83 7.85 6.85
CA VAL A 57 -2.87 8.89 7.89
C VAL A 57 -1.55 8.97 8.67
N LEU A 58 -0.96 7.82 9.01
CA LEU A 58 0.31 7.75 9.76
C LEU A 58 1.49 8.34 8.98
N LEU A 59 1.44 8.41 7.64
CA LEU A 59 2.50 9.04 6.83
C LEU A 59 2.62 10.55 7.08
N PHE A 60 1.57 11.23 7.56
CA PHE A 60 1.59 12.67 7.82
C PHE A 60 2.26 13.06 9.13
N PHE A 61 2.57 12.09 10.01
CA PHE A 61 3.22 12.39 11.29
C PHE A 61 4.70 11.97 11.27
N PRO A 62 5.63 12.86 11.68
CA PRO A 62 7.07 12.58 11.64
C PRO A 62 7.47 11.39 12.52
N GLN A 63 6.73 11.13 13.60
CA GLN A 63 7.01 10.06 14.56
C GLN A 63 6.65 8.67 13.98
N THR A 64 5.63 8.61 13.12
CA THR A 64 5.11 7.36 12.56
C THR A 64 5.53 7.15 11.11
N PHE A 65 6.07 8.16 10.43
CA PHE A 65 6.46 8.10 9.02
C PHE A 65 7.30 6.87 8.65
N PHE A 66 8.35 6.55 9.43
CA PHE A 66 9.18 5.38 9.17
C PHE A 66 8.38 4.08 9.29
N VAL A 67 7.66 3.91 10.40
CA VAL A 67 6.85 2.71 10.66
C VAL A 67 5.75 2.57 9.61
N ALA A 68 5.06 3.65 9.24
CA ALA A 68 4.03 3.65 8.22
C ALA A 68 4.56 3.16 6.86
N ASN A 69 5.73 3.64 6.42
CA ASN A 69 6.35 3.17 5.19
C ASN A 69 6.80 1.70 5.29
N VAL A 70 7.32 1.26 6.44
CA VAL A 70 7.68 -0.15 6.67
C VAL A 70 6.45 -1.05 6.59
N LEU A 71 5.36 -0.66 7.27
CA LEU A 71 4.08 -1.38 7.23
C LEU A 71 3.54 -1.47 5.81
N ASN A 72 3.63 -0.38 5.04
CA ASN A 72 3.21 -0.37 3.64
C ASN A 72 4.06 -1.34 2.80
N ALA A 73 5.39 -1.27 2.92
CA ALA A 73 6.30 -2.17 2.21
C ALA A 73 6.07 -3.65 2.54
N VAL A 74 5.90 -3.99 3.83
CA VAL A 74 5.60 -5.36 4.27
C VAL A 74 4.27 -5.85 3.69
N THR A 75 3.25 -4.99 3.66
CA THR A 75 1.94 -5.34 3.09
C THR A 75 2.05 -5.66 1.60
N ILE A 76 2.79 -4.84 0.85
CA ILE A 76 3.01 -5.04 -0.60
C ILE A 76 3.81 -6.31 -0.85
N VAL A 77 4.90 -6.54 -0.09
CA VAL A 77 5.70 -7.78 -0.20
C VAL A 77 4.85 -9.01 0.12
N LEU A 78 3.96 -8.94 1.11
CA LEU A 78 3.03 -10.03 1.44
C LEU A 78 2.09 -10.32 0.26
N ILE A 79 1.50 -9.29 -0.36
CA ILE A 79 0.64 -9.43 -1.53
C ILE A 79 1.41 -10.02 -2.73
N MET A 80 2.65 -9.56 -2.95
CA MET A 80 3.53 -10.14 -3.98
C MET A 80 3.82 -11.62 -3.73
N ALA A 81 4.14 -12.00 -2.50
CA ALA A 81 4.43 -13.38 -2.14
C ALA A 81 3.20 -14.28 -2.31
N LEU A 82 2.01 -13.81 -1.93
CA LEU A 82 0.75 -14.51 -2.17
C LEU A 82 0.44 -14.63 -3.67
N SER A 83 0.72 -13.58 -4.45
CA SER A 83 0.54 -13.57 -5.91
C SER A 83 1.43 -14.60 -6.60
N LEU A 84 2.70 -14.68 -6.19
CA LEU A 84 3.64 -15.68 -6.70
C LEU A 84 3.23 -17.10 -6.29
N ARG A 85 2.78 -17.30 -5.05
CA ARG A 85 2.25 -18.58 -4.58
C ARG A 85 1.01 -19.02 -5.37
N ALA A 86 0.19 -18.07 -5.81
CA ALA A 86 -0.98 -18.31 -6.66
C ALA A 86 -0.64 -18.53 -8.14
N GLY A 87 0.64 -18.49 -8.53
CA GLY A 87 1.08 -18.62 -9.91
C GLY A 87 0.84 -17.38 -10.76
N ASN A 88 0.54 -16.22 -10.15
CA ASN A 88 0.26 -14.98 -10.85
C ASN A 88 1.42 -13.98 -10.74
N SER A 89 2.48 -14.23 -11.52
CA SER A 89 3.65 -13.36 -11.58
C SER A 89 3.34 -11.96 -12.10
N ASN A 90 2.29 -11.82 -12.93
CA ASN A 90 1.89 -10.51 -13.46
C ASN A 90 1.42 -9.57 -12.34
N ILE A 91 0.64 -10.06 -11.38
CA ILE A 91 0.23 -9.26 -10.22
C ILE A 91 1.45 -8.86 -9.40
N ALA A 92 2.36 -9.80 -9.11
CA ALA A 92 3.56 -9.49 -8.36
C ALA A 92 4.43 -8.40 -9.03
N LEU A 93 4.53 -8.42 -10.37
CA LEU A 93 5.26 -7.38 -11.13
C LEU A 93 4.55 -6.02 -11.08
N MET A 94 3.23 -5.99 -11.10
CA MET A 94 2.43 -4.75 -11.00
C MET A 94 2.60 -4.07 -9.64
N GLU A 95 2.92 -4.82 -8.58
CA GLU A 95 3.16 -4.30 -7.22
C GLU A 95 4.55 -3.63 -7.05
N ILE A 96 5.52 -3.89 -7.95
CA ILE A 96 6.89 -3.32 -7.87
C ILE A 96 6.91 -1.78 -7.77
N PRO A 97 6.20 -1.01 -8.62
CA PRO A 97 6.17 0.46 -8.48
C PRO A 97 5.57 0.90 -7.14
N PHE A 98 4.61 0.15 -6.59
CA PHE A 98 4.04 0.44 -5.28
C PHE A 98 5.03 0.15 -4.16
N LEU A 99 5.85 -0.90 -4.27
CA LEU A 99 6.91 -1.21 -3.30
C LEU A 99 8.04 -0.17 -3.34
N ALA A 100 8.36 0.36 -4.52
CA ALA A 100 9.40 1.38 -4.67
C ALA A 100 9.05 2.65 -3.89
N LEU A 101 7.77 3.04 -3.84
CA LEU A 101 7.30 4.28 -3.21
C LEU A 101 7.66 4.39 -1.69
N PRO A 102 7.28 3.44 -0.80
CA PRO A 102 7.64 3.52 0.61
C PRO A 102 9.15 3.41 0.84
N LEU A 103 9.88 2.63 0.02
CA LEU A 103 11.34 2.53 0.12
C LEU A 103 12.03 3.86 -0.25
N LEU A 104 11.56 4.52 -1.32
CA LEU A 104 12.02 5.85 -1.70
C LEU A 104 11.71 6.89 -0.62
N LEU A 105 10.53 6.83 -0.01
CA LEU A 105 10.14 7.72 1.10
C LEU A 105 11.02 7.52 2.35
N ILE A 106 11.36 6.28 2.70
CA ILE A 106 12.31 5.98 3.77
C ILE A 106 13.68 6.59 3.45
N TRP A 107 14.16 6.41 2.22
CA TRP A 107 15.46 6.93 1.79
C TRP A 107 15.51 8.47 1.75
N LEU A 108 14.45 9.12 1.25
CA LEU A 108 14.33 10.57 1.16
C LEU A 108 14.10 11.26 2.51
N LYS A 109 13.76 10.48 3.55
CA LYS A 109 13.42 10.94 4.91
C LYS A 109 12.18 11.86 4.93
N TYR A 110 11.72 12.16 6.14
CA TYR A 110 10.50 12.95 6.32
C TYR A 110 10.68 14.40 5.83
N PRO A 111 9.89 14.86 4.85
CA PRO A 111 10.14 16.15 4.17
C PRO A 111 9.98 17.38 5.05
N PHE A 112 9.13 17.31 6.08
CA PHE A 112 8.81 18.43 6.96
C PHE A 112 9.68 18.47 8.23
N LYS A 113 10.60 17.50 8.42
CA LYS A 113 11.66 17.63 9.42
C LYS A 113 12.81 18.38 8.77
N GLY A 114 13.12 19.56 9.32
CA GLY A 114 14.32 20.33 9.00
C GLY A 114 15.57 19.57 9.37
#